data_AF-A0A661PKM0-F1
#
_entry.id   AF-A0A661PKM0-F1
#
_cell.length_a   1.000
_cell.length_b   1.000
_cell.length_c   1.000
_cell.angle_alpha   90.00
_cell.angle_beta   90.00
_cell.angle_gamma   90.00
#
_symmetry.space_group_name_H-M   'P 1'
#
loop_
_entity.id
_entity.type
_entity.pdbx_description
1 polymer ?
#
loop_
_entity_poly.entity_id
_entity_poly.type
_entity_poly.pdbx_seq_one_letter_code
_entity_poly.pdbx_strand_id
1 'polypeptide(L)'
;MSCYEWENGSIKIPSKVWASFKKTVRDEYNRLQDQTHANAKIVFNELKKAGKGKRKFDYSRTLSDWWSGVGNNAPMGVKHLSDNDFYAIRSTIFVDGKLRSPLKKSFPHATNTTNLFDYDWGSFTFDNTDRTVNWDVAENNHAVDYAHGQPIAKYLFARISTIPWIKNSGGTFWGNDEYNQESRGSGGGNYITRDFGPIGRKEREYSHRY
;
A
#
# COMPACT_ATOMS: atom_id res chain seq x y z
N MET A 1 -9.21 -17.52 -10.38
CA MET A 1 -10.62 -17.07 -10.46
C MET A 1 -10.64 -15.58 -10.16
N SER A 2 -11.48 -14.79 -10.83
CA SER A 2 -11.70 -13.40 -10.46
C SER A 2 -12.49 -13.32 -9.16
N CYS A 3 -12.18 -12.36 -8.31
CA CYS A 3 -12.91 -12.05 -7.09
C CYS A 3 -12.85 -10.53 -6.90
N TYR A 4 -13.93 -9.84 -7.23
CA TYR A 4 -14.02 -8.39 -7.00
C TYR A 4 -14.41 -8.14 -5.55
N GLU A 5 -13.58 -7.36 -4.86
CA GLU A 5 -13.69 -7.10 -3.44
C GLU A 5 -13.32 -5.65 -3.14
N TRP A 6 -13.88 -5.12 -2.04
CA TRP A 6 -13.54 -3.82 -1.48
C TRP A 6 -13.49 -3.90 0.04
N GLU A 7 -12.78 -2.98 0.69
CA GLU A 7 -12.71 -2.91 2.15
C GLU A 7 -12.52 -1.48 2.64
N ASN A 8 -13.46 -0.98 3.44
CA ASN A 8 -13.43 0.37 3.99
C ASN A 8 -13.74 0.38 5.48
N GLY A 9 -13.24 1.37 6.20
CA GLY A 9 -13.74 1.68 7.52
C GLY A 9 -12.83 2.59 8.32
N SER A 10 -13.09 2.66 9.63
CA SER A 10 -12.36 3.59 10.49
C SER A 10 -12.04 2.99 11.85
N ILE A 11 -10.88 3.36 12.40
CA ILE A 11 -10.45 2.94 13.73
C ILE A 11 -10.00 4.16 14.52
N LYS A 12 -10.64 4.39 15.66
CA LYS A 12 -10.28 5.44 16.60
C LYS A 12 -9.11 5.00 17.49
N ILE A 13 -7.99 5.68 17.38
CA ILE A 13 -6.78 5.40 18.14
C ILE A 13 -6.83 6.12 19.51
N PRO A 14 -6.44 5.47 20.62
CA PRO A 14 -6.35 6.12 21.92
C PRO A 14 -5.46 7.37 21.90
N SER A 15 -5.92 8.47 22.49
CA SER A 15 -5.22 9.76 22.43
C SER A 15 -3.77 9.70 22.92
N LYS A 16 -3.49 8.87 23.94
CA LYS A 16 -2.14 8.72 24.54
C LYS A 16 -1.10 8.17 23.57
N VAL A 17 -1.52 7.41 22.54
CA VAL A 17 -0.59 6.76 21.59
C VAL A 17 -0.69 7.33 20.17
N TRP A 18 -1.63 8.23 19.90
CA TRP A 18 -1.91 8.75 18.56
C TRP A 18 -0.68 9.40 17.90
N ALA A 19 0.01 10.28 18.62
CA ALA A 19 1.16 11.00 18.07
C ALA A 19 2.32 10.05 17.72
N SER A 20 2.67 9.13 18.65
CA SER A 20 3.72 8.13 18.41
C SER A 20 3.34 7.15 17.31
N PHE A 21 2.08 6.72 17.26
CA PHE A 21 1.57 5.84 16.21
C PHE A 21 1.78 6.44 14.82
N LYS A 22 1.28 7.66 14.58
CA LYS A 22 1.48 8.34 13.30
C LYS A 22 2.95 8.54 12.95
N LYS A 23 3.77 8.91 13.95
CA LYS A 23 5.21 9.10 13.73
C LYS A 23 5.84 7.82 13.21
N THR A 24 5.59 6.68 13.84
CA THR A 24 6.16 5.39 13.41
C THR A 24 5.74 4.99 11.99
N VAL A 25 4.47 5.24 11.61
CA VAL A 25 3.99 4.95 10.25
C VAL A 25 4.64 5.88 9.21
N ARG A 26 4.79 7.17 9.52
CA ARG A 26 5.48 8.14 8.67
C ARG A 26 6.97 7.80 8.50
N ASP A 27 7.62 7.43 9.59
CA ASP A 27 9.04 7.03 9.57
C ASP A 27 9.24 5.80 8.68
N GLU A 28 8.35 4.81 8.78
CA GLU A 28 8.39 3.63 7.90
C GLU A 28 8.13 3.99 6.44
N TYR A 29 7.14 4.83 6.15
CA TYR A 29 6.91 5.32 4.80
C TYR A 29 8.15 6.00 4.22
N ASN A 30 8.81 6.87 4.99
CA ASN A 30 10.03 7.55 4.57
C ASN A 30 11.19 6.57 4.35
N ARG A 31 11.32 5.55 5.21
CA ARG A 31 12.29 4.46 5.03
C ARG A 31 12.06 3.70 3.72
N LEU A 32 10.80 3.40 3.38
CA LEU A 32 10.43 2.77 2.11
C LEU A 32 10.75 3.68 0.92
N GLN A 33 10.45 4.97 0.99
CA GLN A 33 10.81 5.94 -0.06
C GLN A 33 12.33 6.03 -0.29
N ASP A 34 13.12 6.02 0.79
CA ASP A 34 14.59 6.00 0.68
C ASP A 34 15.10 4.69 0.06
N GLN A 35 14.48 3.55 0.40
CA GLN A 35 14.79 2.25 -0.20
C GLN A 35 14.46 2.23 -1.70
N THR A 36 13.27 2.70 -2.10
CA THR A 36 12.89 2.79 -3.51
C THR A 36 13.80 3.77 -4.27
N HIS A 37 14.22 4.89 -3.66
CA HIS A 37 15.21 5.79 -4.27
C HIS A 37 16.56 5.11 -4.51
N ALA A 38 17.06 4.34 -3.54
CA ALA A 38 18.29 3.59 -3.66
C ALA A 38 18.20 2.54 -4.78
N ASN A 39 17.09 1.79 -4.82
CA ASN A 39 16.80 0.82 -5.87
C ASN A 39 16.73 1.49 -7.26
N ALA A 40 16.08 2.66 -7.36
CA ALA A 40 15.99 3.42 -8.60
C ALA A 40 17.37 3.80 -9.15
N LYS A 41 18.31 4.20 -8.27
CA LYS A 41 19.69 4.52 -8.67
C LYS A 41 20.42 3.29 -9.21
N ILE A 42 20.25 2.14 -8.57
CA ILE A 42 20.83 0.87 -9.03
C ILE A 42 20.29 0.54 -10.43
N VAL A 43 18.97 0.52 -10.60
CA VAL A 43 18.31 0.24 -11.89
C VAL A 43 18.78 1.21 -12.97
N PHE A 44 18.79 2.51 -12.69
CA PHE A 44 19.24 3.55 -13.63
C PHE A 44 20.68 3.31 -14.10
N ASN A 45 21.60 3.02 -13.17
CA ASN A 45 23.00 2.78 -13.49
C ASN A 45 23.19 1.52 -14.34
N GLU A 46 22.48 0.44 -14.00
CA GLU A 46 22.53 -0.80 -14.77
C GLU A 46 21.96 -0.61 -16.18
N LEU A 47 20.84 0.10 -16.32
CA LEU A 47 20.27 0.45 -17.62
C LEU A 47 21.28 1.25 -18.46
N LYS A 48 21.91 2.28 -17.89
CA LYS A 48 22.94 3.06 -18.60
C LYS A 48 24.12 2.19 -19.05
N LYS A 49 24.56 1.24 -18.22
CA LYS A 49 25.63 0.29 -18.60
C LYS A 49 25.17 -0.58 -19.78
N ALA A 50 23.97 -1.14 -19.70
CA ALA A 50 23.42 -2.05 -20.72
C ALA A 50 23.28 -1.39 -22.10
N GLY A 51 22.94 -0.09 -22.13
CA GLY A 51 22.80 0.70 -23.35
C GLY A 51 24.07 1.36 -23.87
N LYS A 52 25.19 1.30 -23.13
CA LYS A 52 26.45 1.96 -23.52
C LYS A 52 26.95 1.45 -24.88
N GLY A 53 27.18 2.37 -25.81
CA GLY A 53 27.68 2.05 -27.15
C GLY A 53 26.65 1.45 -28.11
N LYS A 54 25.39 1.26 -27.68
CA LYS A 54 24.32 0.69 -28.51
C LYS A 54 23.44 1.81 -29.08
N ARG A 55 23.30 1.84 -30.41
CA ARG A 55 22.39 2.78 -31.10
C ARG A 55 20.94 2.29 -30.94
N LYS A 56 20.00 3.21 -30.69
CA LYS A 56 18.56 2.90 -30.52
C LYS A 56 18.28 1.84 -29.44
N PHE A 57 19.06 1.86 -28.35
CA PHE A 57 18.85 0.94 -27.24
C PHE A 57 17.51 1.22 -26.54
N ASP A 58 16.66 0.19 -26.41
CA ASP A 58 15.36 0.29 -25.77
C ASP A 58 15.46 0.01 -24.28
N TYR A 59 15.64 1.08 -23.51
CA TYR A 59 15.76 1.02 -22.06
C TYR A 59 14.46 0.56 -21.38
N SER A 60 13.29 0.97 -21.89
CA SER A 60 12.01 0.62 -21.27
C SER A 60 11.75 -0.87 -21.43
N ARG A 61 11.93 -1.40 -22.64
CA ARG A 61 11.79 -2.84 -22.88
C ARG A 61 12.80 -3.64 -22.08
N THR A 62 14.06 -3.20 -22.03
CA THR A 62 15.10 -3.88 -21.23
C THR A 62 14.71 -3.96 -19.76
N LEU A 63 14.16 -2.89 -19.18
CA LEU A 63 13.70 -2.92 -17.79
C LEU A 63 12.54 -3.90 -17.60
N SER A 64 11.55 -3.90 -18.51
CA SER A 64 10.44 -4.85 -18.49
C SER A 64 10.93 -6.30 -18.59
N ASP A 65 11.85 -6.58 -19.50
CA ASP A 65 12.44 -7.91 -19.68
C ASP A 65 13.18 -8.37 -18.41
N TRP A 66 13.92 -7.46 -17.74
CA TRP A 66 14.58 -7.75 -16.47
C TRP A 66 13.62 -8.09 -15.35
N TRP A 67 12.52 -7.34 -15.21
CA TRP A 67 11.51 -7.58 -14.18
C TRP A 67 10.71 -8.84 -14.43
N SER A 68 10.28 -9.08 -15.67
CA SER A 68 9.55 -10.29 -16.06
C SER A 68 10.42 -11.55 -16.09
N GLY A 69 11.72 -11.44 -15.79
CA GLY A 69 12.67 -12.56 -15.82
C GLY A 69 12.94 -13.11 -17.21
N VAL A 70 12.49 -12.42 -18.27
CA VAL A 70 12.67 -12.85 -19.65
C VAL A 70 14.17 -12.77 -19.98
N GLY A 71 14.77 -13.92 -20.27
CA GLY A 71 16.17 -14.02 -20.68
C GLY A 71 17.20 -14.07 -19.55
N ASN A 72 16.81 -14.30 -18.28
CA ASN A 72 17.69 -14.60 -17.13
C ASN A 72 18.87 -13.64 -16.82
N ASN A 73 18.97 -12.51 -17.52
CA ASN A 73 20.12 -11.60 -17.48
C ASN A 73 19.89 -10.32 -16.67
N ALA A 74 18.82 -10.28 -15.86
CA ALA A 74 18.62 -9.16 -14.94
C ALA A 74 19.84 -9.01 -14.01
N PRO A 75 20.41 -7.80 -13.86
CA PRO A 75 21.43 -7.56 -12.86
C PRO A 75 20.92 -7.95 -11.47
N MET A 76 21.81 -8.46 -10.61
CA MET A 76 21.44 -8.91 -9.26
C MET A 76 20.66 -7.85 -8.46
N GLY A 77 21.02 -6.56 -8.62
CA GLY A 77 20.33 -5.44 -7.97
C GLY A 77 18.93 -5.12 -8.52
N VAL A 78 18.49 -5.77 -9.60
CA VAL A 78 17.15 -5.63 -10.20
C VAL A 78 16.28 -6.87 -9.94
N LYS A 79 16.90 -8.04 -9.73
CA LYS A 79 16.22 -9.34 -9.54
C LYS A 79 15.30 -9.43 -8.30
N HIS A 80 15.38 -8.47 -7.38
CA HIS A 80 14.67 -8.50 -6.11
C HIS A 80 13.73 -7.31 -5.91
N LEU A 81 13.39 -6.58 -6.98
CA LEU A 81 12.39 -5.53 -6.89
C LEU A 81 11.01 -6.13 -6.66
N SER A 82 10.29 -5.61 -5.67
CA SER A 82 8.86 -5.86 -5.56
C SER A 82 8.12 -5.23 -6.75
N ASP A 83 6.91 -5.69 -7.04
CA ASP A 83 6.07 -5.09 -8.10
C ASP A 83 5.85 -3.58 -7.86
N ASN A 84 5.62 -3.19 -6.61
CA ASN A 84 5.46 -1.78 -6.25
C ASN A 84 6.74 -0.97 -6.49
N ASP A 85 7.90 -1.53 -6.14
CA ASP A 85 9.18 -0.88 -6.46
C ASP A 85 9.36 -0.75 -7.97
N PHE A 86 9.00 -1.78 -8.75
CA PHE A 86 9.11 -1.73 -10.20
C PHE A 86 8.31 -0.58 -10.80
N TYR A 87 7.02 -0.46 -10.48
CA TYR A 87 6.18 0.60 -11.02
C TYR A 87 6.62 1.99 -10.57
N ALA A 88 6.94 2.17 -9.29
CA ALA A 88 7.43 3.44 -8.75
C ALA A 88 8.79 3.86 -9.35
N ILE A 89 9.71 2.90 -9.53
CA ILE A 89 11.01 3.16 -10.17
C ILE A 89 10.80 3.50 -11.63
N ARG A 90 10.00 2.71 -12.36
CA ARG A 90 9.73 2.90 -13.79
C ARG A 90 9.14 4.27 -14.06
N SER A 91 8.10 4.68 -13.33
CA SER A 91 7.47 5.99 -13.48
C SER A 91 8.43 7.14 -13.15
N THR A 92 9.38 6.91 -12.24
CA THR A 92 10.38 7.92 -11.87
C THR A 92 11.50 8.08 -12.90
N ILE A 93 12.06 6.97 -13.38
CA ILE A 93 13.23 7.00 -14.26
C ILE A 93 12.86 7.14 -15.74
N PHE A 94 11.61 6.90 -16.13
CA PHE A 94 11.12 7.15 -17.49
C PHE A 94 10.14 8.31 -17.51
N VAL A 95 10.60 9.46 -18.00
CA VAL A 95 9.79 10.67 -18.15
C VAL A 95 9.77 11.06 -19.63
N ASP A 96 8.57 11.18 -20.20
CA ASP A 96 8.34 11.40 -21.63
C ASP A 96 9.00 10.31 -22.51
N GLY A 97 8.99 9.06 -22.03
CA GLY A 97 9.64 7.92 -22.70
C GLY A 97 11.18 7.96 -22.67
N LYS A 98 11.79 8.92 -21.97
CA LYS A 98 13.25 9.07 -21.87
C LYS A 98 13.76 8.64 -20.49
N LEU A 99 14.88 7.92 -20.49
CA LEU A 99 15.58 7.56 -19.26
C LEU A 99 16.18 8.82 -18.61
N ARG A 100 15.81 9.08 -17.35
CA ARG A 100 16.27 10.20 -16.52
C ARG A 100 16.80 9.69 -15.18
N SER A 101 17.70 10.48 -14.60
CA SER A 101 18.28 10.16 -13.29
C SER A 101 17.22 10.26 -12.19
N PRO A 102 17.13 9.28 -11.27
CA PRO A 102 16.20 9.33 -10.15
C PRO A 102 16.62 10.38 -9.12
N LEU A 103 15.90 11.50 -9.09
CA LEU A 103 16.14 12.58 -8.15
C LEU A 103 15.49 12.28 -6.81
N LYS A 104 16.09 12.72 -5.70
CA LYS A 104 15.52 12.52 -4.36
C LYS A 104 14.11 13.09 -4.23
N LYS A 105 13.85 14.23 -4.89
CA LYS A 105 12.53 14.89 -4.90
C LYS A 105 11.42 14.06 -5.57
N SER A 106 11.75 13.04 -6.35
CA SER A 106 10.78 12.12 -6.95
C SER A 106 10.25 11.07 -5.95
N PHE A 107 10.85 11.00 -4.76
CA PHE A 107 10.47 10.09 -3.66
C PHE A 107 10.12 10.93 -2.43
N PRO A 108 8.95 11.61 -2.43
CA PRO A 108 8.61 12.58 -1.41
C PRO A 108 8.48 11.90 -0.04
N HIS A 109 9.09 12.52 0.97
CA HIS A 109 8.94 12.07 2.36
C HIS A 109 7.64 12.63 2.95
N ALA A 110 6.96 11.79 3.72
CA ALA A 110 5.89 12.21 4.59
C ALA A 110 6.42 13.13 5.70
N THR A 111 5.67 14.19 5.98
CA THR A 111 5.95 15.16 7.04
C THR A 111 4.90 15.07 8.13
N ASN A 112 4.97 15.94 9.14
CA ASN A 112 3.98 15.98 10.21
C ASN A 112 2.57 16.36 9.75
N THR A 113 2.45 17.01 8.58
CA THR A 113 1.17 17.39 7.97
C THR A 113 0.66 16.35 6.97
N THR A 114 1.48 15.36 6.60
CA THR A 114 1.05 14.26 5.74
C THR A 114 0.08 13.37 6.50
N ASN A 115 -1.16 13.32 5.99
CA ASN A 115 -2.24 12.54 6.57
C ASN A 115 -2.77 11.49 5.60
N LEU A 116 -2.67 11.68 4.29
CA LEU A 116 -3.05 10.71 3.26
C LEU A 116 -1.82 9.90 2.82
N PHE A 117 -1.99 8.59 2.75
CA PHE A 117 -1.05 7.64 2.17
C PHE A 117 -1.80 6.84 1.11
N ASP A 118 -1.51 7.16 -0.14
CA ASP A 118 -2.16 6.59 -1.31
C ASP A 118 -1.18 5.67 -2.05
N TYR A 119 -1.66 4.51 -2.48
CA TYR A 119 -0.92 3.50 -3.24
C TYR A 119 -1.89 2.69 -4.13
N ASP A 120 -1.34 1.99 -5.13
CA ASP A 120 -2.11 1.46 -6.27
C ASP A 120 -3.39 0.68 -5.93
N TRP A 121 -3.45 0.01 -4.78
CA TRP A 121 -4.55 -0.87 -4.38
C TRP A 121 -5.36 -0.36 -3.19
N GLY A 122 -5.05 0.81 -2.65
CA GLY A 122 -5.80 1.35 -1.52
C GLY A 122 -5.13 2.56 -0.91
N SER A 123 -5.79 3.11 0.10
CA SER A 123 -5.27 4.26 0.82
C SER A 123 -5.62 4.20 2.29
N PHE A 124 -4.89 4.97 3.08
CA PHE A 124 -5.34 5.30 4.42
C PHE A 124 -5.09 6.77 4.75
N THR A 125 -5.97 7.31 5.59
CA THR A 125 -5.90 8.71 6.03
C THR A 125 -5.91 8.81 7.55
N PHE A 126 -5.10 9.73 8.08
CA PHE A 126 -5.14 10.14 9.49
C PHE A 126 -6.03 11.36 9.69
N ASP A 127 -7.15 11.18 10.40
CA ASP A 127 -7.94 12.28 10.90
C ASP A 127 -7.41 12.72 12.28
N ASN A 128 -6.92 13.95 12.36
CA ASN A 128 -6.37 14.48 13.60
C ASN A 128 -7.42 14.99 14.58
N THR A 129 -8.61 15.32 14.09
CA THR A 129 -9.74 15.80 14.90
C THR A 129 -10.26 14.66 15.76
N ASP A 130 -10.59 13.54 15.11
CA ASP A 130 -11.18 12.37 15.78
C ASP A 130 -10.16 11.32 16.20
N ARG A 131 -8.91 11.46 15.76
CA ARG A 131 -7.81 10.50 15.96
C ARG A 131 -8.16 9.16 15.35
N THR A 132 -8.71 9.19 14.14
CA THR A 132 -9.10 8.00 13.40
C THR A 132 -8.12 7.72 12.28
N VAL A 133 -7.91 6.43 12.04
CA VAL A 133 -7.34 5.93 10.80
C VAL A 133 -8.51 5.50 9.93
N ASN A 134 -8.65 6.12 8.76
CA ASN A 134 -9.61 5.71 7.74
C ASN A 134 -8.87 4.83 6.75
N TRP A 135 -9.42 3.66 6.46
CA TRP A 135 -8.91 2.71 5.48
C TRP A 135 -9.88 2.64 4.31
N ASP A 136 -9.37 2.66 3.09
CA ASP A 136 -10.16 2.61 1.88
C ASP A 136 -9.49 1.75 0.81
N VAL A 137 -10.22 0.75 0.32
CA VAL A 137 -9.84 -0.10 -0.80
C VAL A 137 -11.00 -0.11 -1.77
N ALA A 138 -10.80 0.51 -2.92
CA ALA A 138 -11.79 0.54 -3.98
C ALA A 138 -12.05 -0.87 -4.55
N GLU A 139 -13.28 -1.09 -5.00
CA GLU A 139 -13.71 -2.37 -5.59
C GLU A 139 -12.88 -2.73 -6.82
N ASN A 140 -12.16 -3.85 -6.74
CA ASN A 140 -11.43 -4.41 -7.87
C ASN A 140 -11.11 -5.90 -7.65
N ASN A 141 -10.64 -6.56 -8.69
CA ASN A 141 -10.24 -7.96 -8.64
C ASN A 141 -9.01 -8.18 -7.73
N HIS A 142 -9.17 -8.93 -6.63
CA HIS A 142 -8.15 -9.16 -5.58
C HIS A 142 -7.63 -7.87 -4.92
N ALA A 143 -8.45 -6.81 -4.88
CA ALA A 143 -8.03 -5.49 -4.41
C ALA A 143 -7.58 -5.50 -2.94
N VAL A 144 -8.35 -6.17 -2.08
CA VAL A 144 -8.10 -6.20 -0.63
C VAL A 144 -6.82 -6.99 -0.37
N ASP A 145 -6.65 -8.15 -1.00
CA ASP A 145 -5.42 -8.93 -0.89
C ASP A 145 -4.19 -8.13 -1.34
N TYR A 146 -4.27 -7.42 -2.45
CA TYR A 146 -3.16 -6.57 -2.91
C TYR A 146 -2.91 -5.37 -2.00
N ALA A 147 -3.97 -4.74 -1.47
CA ALA A 147 -3.86 -3.62 -0.53
C ALA A 147 -3.17 -4.05 0.77
N HIS A 148 -3.59 -5.17 1.38
CA HIS A 148 -2.92 -5.74 2.56
C HIS A 148 -1.54 -6.30 2.24
N GLY A 149 -1.26 -6.64 0.99
CA GLY A 149 0.05 -7.05 0.49
C GLY A 149 1.11 -5.94 0.56
N GLN A 150 0.69 -4.68 0.53
CA GLN A 150 1.57 -3.50 0.49
C GLN A 150 2.44 -3.39 1.74
N PRO A 151 3.76 -3.12 1.62
CA PRO A 151 4.64 -3.01 2.78
C PRO A 151 4.17 -2.00 3.84
N ILE A 152 3.69 -0.84 3.41
CA ILE A 152 3.20 0.20 4.32
C ILE A 152 1.89 -0.20 5.00
N ALA A 153 0.98 -0.88 4.30
CA ALA A 153 -0.25 -1.41 4.88
C ALA A 153 0.06 -2.50 5.91
N LYS A 154 0.94 -3.46 5.59
CA LYS A 154 1.42 -4.47 6.54
C LYS A 154 1.96 -3.83 7.81
N TYR A 155 2.78 -2.79 7.67
CA TYR A 155 3.29 -2.07 8.82
C TYR A 155 2.18 -1.37 9.61
N LEU A 156 1.27 -0.66 8.94
CA LEU A 156 0.11 0.00 9.57
C LEU A 156 -0.68 -1.00 10.43
N PHE A 157 -1.09 -2.13 9.86
CA PHE A 157 -1.87 -3.16 10.56
C PHE A 157 -1.07 -3.84 11.68
N ALA A 158 0.22 -4.08 11.48
CA ALA A 158 1.10 -4.57 12.55
C ALA A 158 1.22 -3.55 13.70
N ARG A 159 1.18 -2.24 13.42
CA ARG A 159 1.14 -1.22 14.48
C ARG A 159 -0.20 -1.19 15.17
N ILE A 160 -1.31 -1.28 14.43
CA ILE A 160 -2.67 -1.29 14.98
C ILE A 160 -2.86 -2.47 15.95
N SER A 161 -2.35 -3.65 15.62
CA SER A 161 -2.49 -4.85 16.49
C SER A 161 -1.78 -4.72 17.84
N THR A 162 -0.78 -3.83 17.95
CA THR A 162 -0.04 -3.57 19.21
C THR A 162 -0.66 -2.51 20.10
N ILE A 163 -1.78 -1.89 19.69
CA ILE A 163 -2.38 -0.78 20.42
C ILE A 163 -3.05 -1.27 21.71
N PRO A 164 -2.72 -0.69 22.88
CA PRO A 164 -3.47 -0.95 24.11
C PRO A 164 -4.83 -0.24 24.05
N TRP A 165 -5.86 -0.97 23.64
CA TRP A 165 -7.20 -0.42 23.48
C TRP A 165 -7.86 -0.02 24.82
N ILE A 166 -8.61 1.10 24.79
CA ILE A 166 -9.41 1.61 25.90
C ILE A 166 -10.90 1.66 25.56
N LYS A 167 -11.76 1.87 26.56
CA LYS A 167 -13.23 1.79 26.47
C LYS A 167 -13.87 2.51 25.25
N ASN A 168 -13.33 3.65 24.82
CA ASN A 168 -13.87 4.46 23.72
C ASN A 168 -12.91 4.55 22.52
N SER A 169 -12.26 3.43 22.19
CA SER A 169 -11.32 3.32 21.06
C SER A 169 -11.54 2.02 20.30
N GLY A 170 -10.97 1.93 19.10
CA GLY A 170 -11.20 0.85 18.17
C GLY A 170 -12.12 1.25 17.01
N GLY A 171 -12.67 0.26 16.33
CA GLY A 171 -13.58 0.43 15.19
C GLY A 171 -13.61 -0.84 14.33
N THR A 172 -14.33 -0.77 13.21
CA THR A 172 -14.49 -1.87 12.27
C THR A 172 -14.12 -1.47 10.86
N PHE A 173 -13.63 -2.45 10.13
CA PHE A 173 -13.55 -2.44 8.68
C PHE A 173 -14.62 -3.36 8.12
N TRP A 174 -15.25 -2.89 7.06
CA TRP A 174 -16.33 -3.54 6.34
C TRP A 174 -15.84 -3.82 4.93
N GLY A 175 -16.23 -4.96 4.40
CA GLY A 175 -15.95 -5.29 3.01
C GLY A 175 -17.10 -6.04 2.39
N ASN A 176 -16.95 -6.32 1.12
CA ASN A 176 -17.82 -7.21 0.38
C ASN A 176 -17.03 -7.87 -0.75
N ASP A 177 -17.54 -9.00 -1.24
CA ASP A 177 -16.99 -9.70 -2.39
C ASP A 177 -18.11 -10.27 -3.28
N GLU A 178 -17.77 -10.62 -4.53
CA GLU A 178 -18.71 -11.18 -5.52
C GLU A 178 -19.44 -12.44 -5.01
N TYR A 179 -18.78 -13.28 -4.22
CA TYR A 179 -19.35 -14.56 -3.77
C TYR A 179 -20.37 -14.37 -2.65
N ASN A 180 -20.23 -13.31 -1.87
CA ASN A 180 -21.15 -12.92 -0.83
C ASN A 180 -22.39 -12.19 -1.40
N GLN A 181 -22.31 -11.61 -2.62
CA GLN A 181 -23.46 -11.03 -3.33
C GLN A 181 -24.39 -12.08 -3.96
N GLU A 182 -23.85 -13.24 -4.40
CA GLU A 182 -24.63 -14.25 -5.13
C GLU A 182 -25.28 -15.34 -4.27
N SER A 183 -25.10 -15.32 -2.94
CA SER A 183 -25.89 -16.22 -2.07
C SER A 183 -27.37 -15.85 -2.21
N ARG A 184 -28.18 -16.77 -2.80
CA ARG A 184 -29.58 -16.59 -3.22
C ARG A 184 -30.60 -16.41 -2.08
N GLY A 185 -30.22 -15.70 -1.02
CA GLY A 185 -31.11 -15.21 0.04
C GLY A 185 -31.11 -13.68 0.01
N SER A 186 -32.29 -13.07 0.19
CA SER A 186 -32.44 -11.61 0.26
C SER A 186 -31.61 -11.03 1.41
N GLY A 187 -30.37 -10.59 1.12
CA GLY A 187 -29.46 -10.06 2.14
C GLY A 187 -27.98 -10.03 1.75
N GLY A 188 -27.63 -9.77 0.47
CA GLY A 188 -26.25 -9.57 0.03
C GLY A 188 -25.64 -8.34 0.71
N GLY A 189 -25.08 -8.53 1.91
CA GLY A 189 -24.71 -7.47 2.84
C GLY A 189 -23.21 -7.41 3.08
N ASN A 190 -22.72 -6.18 3.28
CA ASN A 190 -21.35 -5.92 3.73
C ASN A 190 -21.08 -6.69 5.03
N TYR A 191 -19.90 -7.27 5.17
CA TYR A 191 -19.48 -7.99 6.37
C TYR A 191 -18.30 -7.30 7.04
N ILE A 192 -18.14 -7.53 8.34
CA ILE A 192 -16.98 -7.03 9.09
C ILE A 192 -15.77 -7.89 8.72
N THR A 193 -14.81 -7.31 8.02
CA THR A 193 -13.54 -7.96 7.67
C THR A 193 -12.60 -7.99 8.88
N ARG A 194 -12.55 -6.89 9.64
CA ARG A 194 -11.73 -6.74 10.84
C ARG A 194 -12.40 -5.84 11.88
N ASP A 195 -12.17 -6.14 13.15
CA ASP A 195 -12.59 -5.33 14.28
C ASP A 195 -11.41 -5.06 15.22
N PHE A 196 -11.42 -3.91 15.87
CA PHE A 196 -10.38 -3.50 16.79
C PHE A 196 -11.00 -2.86 18.03
N GLY A 197 -10.41 -3.15 19.19
CA GLY A 197 -10.77 -2.52 20.46
C GLY A 197 -12.22 -2.75 20.92
N PRO A 198 -12.63 -2.10 22.02
CA PRO A 198 -14.01 -2.19 22.53
C PRO A 198 -15.09 -1.70 21.56
N ILE A 199 -14.83 -0.65 20.76
CA ILE A 199 -15.80 -0.16 19.77
C ILE A 199 -16.07 -1.22 18.72
N GLY A 200 -15.02 -1.80 18.13
CA GLY A 200 -15.18 -2.78 17.06
C GLY A 200 -15.88 -4.07 17.52
N ARG A 201 -15.56 -4.54 18.72
CA ARG A 201 -16.25 -5.70 19.32
C ARG A 201 -17.75 -5.47 19.49
N LYS A 202 -18.13 -4.28 19.97
CA LYS A 202 -19.55 -3.90 20.15
C LYS A 202 -20.28 -3.85 18.81
N GLU A 203 -19.64 -3.34 17.76
CA GLU A 203 -20.20 -3.29 16.41
C GLU A 203 -20.40 -4.69 15.83
N ARG A 204 -19.42 -5.59 16.00
CA ARG A 204 -19.56 -7.00 15.60
C ARG A 204 -20.67 -7.73 16.35
N GLU A 205 -20.79 -7.52 17.66
CA GLU A 205 -21.89 -8.09 18.44
C GLU A 205 -23.27 -7.61 17.96
N TYR A 206 -23.36 -6.38 17.45
CA TYR A 206 -24.59 -5.82 16.91
C TYR A 206 -24.90 -6.37 15.52
N SER A 207 -23.89 -6.53 14.65
CA SER A 207 -24.08 -7.05 13.30
C SER A 207 -24.53 -8.51 13.25
N HIS A 208 -24.24 -9.33 14.28
CA HIS A 208 -24.70 -10.71 14.38
C HIS A 208 -26.14 -10.87 14.90
N ARG A 209 -26.78 -9.79 15.37
CA ARG A 209 -28.15 -9.82 15.90
C ARG A 209 -29.23 -9.61 14.84
N TYR A 210 -28.84 -9.29 13.61
CA TYR A 210 -29.69 -8.99 12.47
C TYR A 210 -29.20 -9.78 11.25
#